data_AF-A0A7X7N244-F1
#
_entry.id   AF-A0A7X7N244-F1
#
_cell.length_a   1.000
_cell.length_b   1.000
_cell.length_c   1.000
_cell.angle_alpha   90.00
_cell.angle_beta   90.00
_cell.angle_gamma   90.00
#
_symmetry.space_group_name_H-M   'P 1'
#
loop_
_entity.id
_entity.type
_entity.pdbx_description
1 polymer ?
#
loop_
_entity_poly.entity_id
_entity_poly.type
_entity_poly.pdbx_seq_one_letter_code
_entity_poly.pdbx_strand_id
1 'polypeptide(L)' 'NRALALDGVIITKMDGTAKGGIAVAVSHELGLPIVRVGVGEGIDDLKAFDPLEFAKALIGRS' A
#
# COMPACT_ATOMS: atom_id res chain seq x y z
N ASN A 1 5.96 -22.02 -4.27
CA ASN A 1 5.37 -21.42 -3.05
C ASN A 1 3.86 -21.45 -3.14
N ARG A 2 3.21 -22.41 -2.47
CA ARG A 2 1.75 -22.40 -2.33
C ARG A 2 1.45 -22.08 -0.86
N ALA A 3 1.62 -20.80 -0.53
CA ALA A 3 1.07 -20.28 0.71
C ALA A 3 -0.46 -20.29 0.59
N LEU A 4 -1.14 -20.26 1.74
CA LEU A 4 -2.60 -20.21 1.87
C LEU A 4 -3.25 -19.21 0.92
N ALA A 5 -4.52 -19.44 0.57
CA ALA A 5 -5.31 -18.41 -0.13
C ALA A 5 -5.33 -17.16 0.74
N LEU A 6 -4.77 -16.07 0.22
CA LEU A 6 -4.76 -14.77 0.87
C LEU A 6 -5.89 -13.93 0.28
N ASP A 7 -6.51 -13.10 1.11
CA ASP A 7 -7.61 -12.23 0.69
C ASP A 7 -7.16 -10.77 0.50
N GLY A 8 -5.95 -10.41 0.94
CA GLY A 8 -5.45 -9.05 0.91
C GLY A 8 -4.05 -8.89 1.48
N VAL A 9 -3.51 -7.68 1.33
CA VAL A 9 -2.16 -7.32 1.81
C VAL A 9 -2.17 -6.03 2.62
N ILE A 10 -1.25 -5.94 3.58
CA ILE A 10 -0.94 -4.73 4.32
C ILE A 10 0.47 -4.31 3.93
N ILE A 11 0.64 -3.06 3.50
CA ILE A 11 1.93 -2.52 3.07
C ILE A 11 2.41 -1.52 4.11
N THR A 12 3.57 -1.74 4.74
CA THR A 12 4.13 -0.86 5.77
C THR A 12 5.32 -0.05 5.25
N LYS A 13 5.83 0.85 6.09
CA LYS A 13 6.98 1.73 5.77
C LYS A 13 6.72 2.59 4.52
N MET A 14 5.51 3.12 4.38
CA MET A 14 5.03 3.99 3.30
C MET A 14 5.19 5.49 3.62
N ASP A 15 6.04 5.81 4.58
CA ASP A 15 6.40 7.15 5.07
C ASP A 15 7.22 7.99 4.07
N GLY A 16 7.62 7.42 2.92
CA GLY A 16 8.40 8.11 1.89
C GLY A 16 7.74 8.07 0.50
N THR A 17 7.81 9.18 -0.24
CA THR A 17 7.21 9.33 -1.58
C THR A 17 7.76 8.37 -2.63
N ALA A 18 9.03 7.97 -2.51
CA ALA A 18 9.69 7.02 -3.44
C ALA A 18 9.14 5.59 -3.35
N LYS A 19 8.32 5.27 -2.33
CA LYS A 19 7.83 3.91 -2.06
C LYS A 19 6.41 3.68 -2.60
N GLY A 20 5.77 4.69 -3.21
CA GLY A 20 4.43 4.54 -3.79
C GLY A 20 4.38 3.52 -4.94
N GLY A 21 5.39 3.51 -5.82
CA GLY A 21 5.41 2.62 -6.98
C GLY A 21 5.42 1.12 -6.61
N ILE A 22 6.09 0.73 -5.52
CA ILE A 22 6.22 -0.68 -5.14
C ILE A 22 4.89 -1.26 -4.63
N ALA A 23 4.05 -0.47 -3.96
CA ALA A 23 2.74 -0.94 -3.48
C ALA A 23 1.82 -1.34 -4.64
N VAL A 24 1.82 -0.57 -5.72
CA VAL A 24 1.06 -0.88 -6.95
C VAL A 24 1.58 -2.16 -7.60
N ALA A 25 2.91 -2.30 -7.73
CA ALA A 25 3.52 -3.47 -8.33
C ALA A 25 3.21 -4.76 -7.53
N VAL A 26 3.33 -4.72 -6.20
CA VAL A 26 3.04 -5.87 -5.32
C VAL A 26 1.57 -6.27 -5.39
N SER A 27 0.65 -5.30 -5.30
CA SER A 27 -0.79 -5.56 -5.42
C SER A 27 -1.14 -6.22 -6.75
N HIS A 28 -0.58 -5.70 -7.85
CA HIS A 28 -0.77 -6.23 -9.20
C HIS A 28 -0.20 -7.65 -9.36
N GLU A 29 1.02 -7.91 -8.87
CA GLU A 29 1.68 -9.22 -8.97
C GLU A 29 0.94 -10.29 -8.15
N LEU A 30 0.44 -9.93 -6.96
CA LEU A 30 -0.28 -10.86 -6.09
C LEU A 30 -1.76 -11.02 -6.47
N GLY A 31 -2.34 -10.07 -7.20
CA GLY A 31 -3.77 -10.03 -7.50
C GLY A 31 -4.63 -9.82 -6.24
N LEU A 32 -4.06 -9.18 -5.21
CA LEU A 32 -4.69 -9.01 -3.90
C LEU A 32 -4.93 -7.53 -3.58
N PRO A 33 -6.07 -7.17 -2.99
CA PRO A 33 -6.32 -5.80 -2.57
C PRO A 33 -5.38 -5.38 -1.43
N ILE A 34 -4.91 -4.14 -1.49
CA ILE A 34 -4.28 -3.49 -0.33
C ILE A 34 -5.40 -3.05 0.62
N VAL A 35 -5.40 -3.54 1.85
CA VAL A 35 -6.44 -3.21 2.84
C VAL A 35 -6.01 -2.09 3.79
N ARG A 36 -4.71 -1.99 4.09
CA ARG A 36 -4.13 -0.98 4.98
C ARG A 36 -2.72 -0.59 4.57
N VAL A 37 -2.32 0.62 4.96
CA VAL A 37 -0.96 1.14 4.77
C VAL A 37 -0.39 1.69 6.08
N GLY A 38 0.87 1.35 6.36
CA GLY A 38 1.63 1.92 7.49
C GLY A 38 2.51 3.07 7.01
N VAL A 39 2.21 4.30 7.45
CA VAL A 39 2.88 5.54 6.98
C VAL A 39 3.83 6.16 8.01
N GLY A 40 4.24 5.38 9.01
CA GLY A 40 5.09 5.82 10.11
C GLY A 40 5.41 4.66 11.05
N GLU A 41 5.77 4.97 12.30
CA GLU A 41 6.23 4.00 13.30
C GLU A 41 5.24 3.79 14.45
N GLY A 42 4.30 4.72 14.65
CA GLY A 42 3.28 4.65 15.69
C GLY A 42 2.14 3.70 15.33
N ILE A 43 1.38 3.30 16.35
CA ILE A 43 0.19 2.46 16.17
C ILE A 43 -0.89 3.17 15.33
N ASP A 44 -0.96 4.49 15.46
CA ASP A 44 -1.90 5.35 14.73
C ASP A 44 -1.49 5.57 13.26
N ASP A 45 -0.28 5.15 12.87
CA ASP A 45 0.22 5.28 11.50
C ASP A 45 -0.26 4.15 10.58
N LEU A 46 -0.99 3.15 11.11
CA LEU A 46 -1.63 2.11 10.32
C LEU A 46 -3.03 2.53 9.86
N LYS A 47 -3.12 3.06 8.64
CA LYS A 47 -4.33 3.64 8.06
C LYS A 47 -5.03 2.67 7.11
N ALA A 48 -6.34 2.87 6.90
CA ALA A 48 -7.05 2.23 5.81
C ALA A 48 -6.45 2.68 4.47
N PHE A 49 -6.42 1.78 3.48
CA PHE A 49 -5.93 2.14 2.16
C PHE A 49 -7.01 2.88 1.37
N ASP A 50 -6.71 4.12 0.95
CA ASP A 50 -7.52 4.88 0.00
C ASP A 50 -6.80 4.90 -1.37
N PRO A 51 -7.30 4.18 -2.39
CA PRO A 51 -6.66 4.12 -3.70
C PRO A 51 -6.64 5.47 -4.42
N LEU A 52 -7.61 6.35 -4.17
CA LEU A 52 -7.69 7.66 -4.80
C LEU A 52 -6.70 8.64 -4.17
N GLU A 53 -6.61 8.66 -2.84
CA GLU A 53 -5.58 9.45 -2.15
C GLU A 53 -4.18 8.97 -2.56
N PHE A 54 -3.99 7.66 -2.63
CA PHE A 54 -2.74 7.05 -3.06
C PHE A 54 -2.35 7.43 -4.49
N ALA A 55 -3.29 7.33 -5.44
CA ALA A 55 -3.05 7.70 -6.84
C ALA A 55 -2.68 9.18 -6.97
N LYS A 56 -3.37 10.07 -6.24
CA LYS A 56 -3.05 11.51 -6.20
C LYS A 56 -1.65 11.77 -5.65
N ALA A 57 -1.25 11.07 -4.58
CA ALA A 57 0.08 11.20 -4.02
C ALA A 57 1.17 10.68 -4.98
N LEU A 58 0.87 9.62 -5.74
CA LEU A 58 1.81 9.00 -6.68
C LEU A 58 2.09 9.86 -7.91
N ILE A 59 1.07 10.50 -8.49
CA ILE A 59 1.21 11.30 -9.72
C ILE A 59 1.62 12.76 -9.44
N GLY A 60 1.54 13.21 -8.19
CA GLY A 60 1.78 14.59 -7.79
C GLY A 60 0.64 15.55 -8.16
N ARG A 61 0.57 16.71 -7.51
CA ARG A 61 -0.24 17.84 -8.02
C ARG A 61 0.54 18.49 -9.16
N SER A 62 -0.05 18.52 -10.34
CA SER A 62 0.37 19.43 -11.43
C SER A 62 0.12 20.87 -11.03
#